data_AF-A0A939A830-F1
#
_entry.id   AF-A0A939A830-F1
#
_cell.length_a   1.000
_cell.length_b   1.000
_cell.length_c   1.000
_cell.angle_alpha   90.00
_cell.angle_beta   90.00
_cell.angle_gamma   90.00
#
_symmetry.space_group_name_H-M   'P 1'
#
loop_
_entity.id
_entity.type
_entity.pdbx_description
1 polymer ?
#
loop_
_entity_poly.entity_id
_entity_poly.type
_entity_poly.pdbx_seq_one_letter_code
_entity_poly.pdbx_strand_id
1 'polypeptide(L)'
;RTDMGIMYRALGDFNRAIEEFKKAAQSDPKHINSRYNIGIVLLHDKQDVKGAMGAWEDYLKVDPNSERANRLRAQLDRMKQMADKMPPQKPPAAK
;
A
#
# COMPACT_ATOMS: atom_id res chain seq x y z
N ARG A 1 5.61 5.60 -15.33
CA ARG A 1 5.74 5.92 -13.88
C ARG A 1 5.54 4.68 -13.01
N THR A 2 4.51 3.85 -13.27
CA THR A 2 4.33 2.55 -12.59
C THR A 2 5.55 1.64 -12.71
N ASP A 3 6.13 1.50 -13.91
CA ASP A 3 7.31 0.65 -14.12
C ASP A 3 8.54 1.16 -13.35
N MET A 4 8.73 2.49 -13.30
CA MET A 4 9.77 3.10 -12.47
C MET A 4 9.54 2.79 -10.99
N GLY A 5 8.29 2.84 -10.51
CA GLY A 5 7.95 2.42 -9.15
C GLY A 5 8.32 0.97 -8.87
N ILE A 6 8.06 0.06 -9.81
CA ILE A 6 8.45 -1.36 -9.71
C ILE A 6 9.98 -1.51 -9.68
N MET A 7 10.69 -0.78 -10.55
CA MET A 7 12.16 -0.81 -10.59
C MET A 7 12.77 -0.28 -9.30
N TYR A 8 12.30 0.85 -8.78
CA TYR A 8 12.78 1.39 -7.50
C TYR A 8 12.51 0.44 -6.34
N ARG A 9 11.34 -0.24 -6.32
CA ARG A 9 11.04 -1.27 -5.34
C ARG A 9 12.05 -2.43 -5.42
N ALA A 10 12.35 -2.91 -6.62
CA ALA A 10 13.32 -3.97 -6.84
C ALA A 10 14.74 -3.59 -6.41
N LEU A 11 15.09 -2.30 -6.52
CA LEU A 11 16.36 -1.74 -6.04
C LEU A 11 16.40 -1.45 -4.54
N GLY A 12 15.31 -1.73 -3.80
CA GLY A 12 15.21 -1.43 -2.37
C GLY A 12 14.91 0.03 -2.03
N ASP A 13 14.73 0.89 -3.04
CA ASP A 13 14.38 2.29 -2.82
C ASP A 13 12.86 2.47 -2.72
N PHE A 14 12.33 2.06 -1.57
CA PHE A 14 10.90 2.06 -1.31
C PHE A 14 10.28 3.46 -1.29
N ASN A 15 11.06 4.49 -0.94
CA ASN A 15 10.56 5.86 -0.91
C ASN A 15 10.35 6.38 -2.35
N ARG A 16 11.34 6.20 -3.23
CA ARG A 16 11.18 6.55 -4.66
C ARG A 16 10.14 5.68 -5.35
N ALA A 17 10.01 4.42 -4.96
CA ALA A 17 8.95 3.54 -5.47
C ALA A 17 7.55 4.11 -5.19
N ILE A 18 7.29 4.48 -3.93
CA ILE A 18 6.02 5.08 -3.51
C ILE A 18 5.79 6.42 -4.23
N GLU A 19 6.82 7.25 -4.37
CA GLU A 19 6.72 8.53 -5.08
C GLU A 19 6.27 8.34 -6.54
N GLU A 20 6.89 7.42 -7.27
CA GLU A 20 6.53 7.16 -8.66
C GLU A 20 5.14 6.54 -8.80
N PHE A 21 4.73 5.68 -7.86
CA PHE A 21 3.35 5.19 -7.83
C PHE A 21 2.34 6.30 -7.53
N LYS A 22 2.64 7.24 -6.62
CA LYS A 22 1.79 8.40 -6.34
C LYS A 22 1.64 9.27 -7.58
N LYS A 23 2.74 9.59 -8.26
CA LYS A 23 2.71 10.36 -9.52
C LYS A 23 1.90 9.64 -10.61
N ALA A 24 2.02 8.31 -10.70
CA ALA A 24 1.20 7.52 -11.62
C ALA A 24 -0.31 7.63 -11.30
N ALA A 25 -0.67 7.50 -10.01
CA ALA A 25 -2.06 7.60 -9.56
C ALA A 25 -2.65 9.01 -9.68
N GLN A 26 -1.81 10.05 -9.63
CA GLN A 26 -2.19 11.44 -9.89
C GLN A 26 -2.40 11.71 -11.38
N SER A 27 -1.51 11.18 -12.23
CA SER A 27 -1.58 11.37 -13.68
C SER A 27 -2.78 10.66 -14.31
N ASP A 28 -3.16 9.51 -13.77
CA ASP A 28 -4.36 8.79 -14.18
C ASP A 28 -5.15 8.38 -12.93
N PRO A 29 -6.24 9.11 -12.62
CA PRO A 29 -7.13 8.78 -11.52
C PRO A 29 -7.70 7.37 -11.59
N LYS A 30 -7.80 6.76 -12.77
CA LYS A 30 -8.28 5.38 -12.97
C LYS A 30 -7.16 4.33 -12.88
N HIS A 31 -5.89 4.73 -12.78
CA HIS A 31 -4.75 3.81 -12.67
C HIS A 31 -4.66 3.18 -11.26
N ILE A 32 -5.58 2.25 -11.00
CA ILE A 32 -5.80 1.63 -9.70
C ILE A 32 -4.61 0.78 -9.23
N ASN A 33 -3.85 0.20 -10.18
CA ASN A 33 -2.71 -0.67 -9.88
C ASN A 33 -1.59 0.06 -9.11
N SER A 34 -1.38 1.35 -9.37
CA SER A 34 -0.36 2.13 -8.64
C SER A 34 -0.77 2.37 -7.20
N ARG A 35 -2.05 2.62 -6.93
CA ARG A 35 -2.58 2.73 -5.56
C ARG A 35 -2.40 1.41 -4.80
N TYR A 36 -2.68 0.29 -5.47
CA TYR A 36 -2.46 -1.03 -4.89
C TYR A 36 -0.99 -1.28 -4.55
N ASN A 37 -0.08 -0.95 -5.47
CA ASN A 37 1.36 -1.14 -5.28
C ASN A 37 1.95 -0.29 -4.14
N ILE A 38 1.38 0.89 -3.86
CA ILE A 38 1.78 1.68 -2.68
C ILE A 38 1.55 0.88 -1.40
N GLY A 39 0.38 0.26 -1.25
CA GLY A 39 0.07 -0.56 -0.08
C GLY A 39 0.97 -1.80 0.02
N ILE A 40 1.34 -2.42 -1.11
CA ILE A 40 2.30 -3.52 -1.14
C ILE A 40 3.67 -3.09 -0.62
N VAL A 41 4.20 -1.94 -1.08
CA VAL A 41 5.50 -1.44 -0.63
C VAL A 41 5.48 -1.09 0.85
N LEU A 42 4.41 -0.43 1.30
CA LEU A 42 4.25 -0.07 2.71
C LEU A 42 4.19 -1.31 3.60
N LEU A 43 3.41 -2.33 3.23
CA LEU A 43 3.24 -3.52 4.04
C LEU A 43 4.47 -4.41 4.05
N HIS A 44 4.99 -4.78 2.88
CA HIS A 44 5.99 -5.83 2.75
C HIS A 44 7.41 -5.32 2.87
N ASP A 45 7.67 -4.10 2.38
CA ASP A 45 9.04 -3.62 2.26
C ASP A 45 9.38 -2.62 3.38
N LYS A 46 8.42 -1.80 3.81
CA LYS A 46 8.60 -0.83 4.90
C LYS A 46 8.03 -1.28 6.24
N GLN A 47 7.30 -2.40 6.27
CA GLN A 47 6.58 -2.90 7.45
C GLN A 47 5.63 -1.86 8.09
N ASP A 48 5.20 -0.87 7.32
CA ASP A 48 4.25 0.15 7.72
C ASP A 48 2.83 -0.34 7.45
N VAL A 49 2.35 -1.15 8.39
CA VAL A 49 1.01 -1.75 8.34
C VAL A 49 -0.08 -0.67 8.29
N LYS A 50 0.07 0.42 9.07
CA LYS A 50 -0.91 1.52 9.12
C LYS A 50 -0.94 2.27 7.79
N GLY A 51 0.23 2.60 7.24
CA GLY A 51 0.34 3.23 5.93
C GLY A 51 -0.25 2.36 4.81
N ALA A 52 0.01 1.05 4.84
CA ALA A 52 -0.54 0.11 3.87
C ALA A 52 -2.08 0.07 3.90
N MET A 53 -2.64 0.03 5.12
CA MET A 53 -4.10 0.08 5.30
C MET A 53 -4.70 1.35 4.71
N GLY A 54 -4.12 2.53 4.99
CA GLY A 54 -4.59 3.79 4.44
C GLY A 54 -4.51 3.84 2.91
N ALA A 55 -3.42 3.34 2.31
CA ALA A 55 -3.27 3.29 0.86
C ALA A 55 -4.34 2.39 0.18
N TRP A 56 -4.69 1.29 0.82
CA TRP A 56 -5.73 0.37 0.33
C TRP A 56 -7.15 0.87 0.61
N GLU A 57 -7.37 1.64 1.68
CA GLU A 57 -8.63 2.37 1.86
C GLU A 57 -8.84 3.40 0.74
N ASP A 58 -7.78 4.11 0.32
CA ASP A 58 -7.86 5.03 -0.82
C ASP A 58 -8.05 4.29 -2.16
N TYR A 59 -7.48 3.09 -2.34
CA TYR A 59 -7.79 2.22 -3.47
C TYR A 59 -9.30 1.93 -3.52
N LEU A 60 -9.90 1.55 -2.39
CA LEU A 60 -11.32 1.17 -2.31
C LEU A 60 -12.28 2.32 -2.57
N LYS A 61 -11.87 3.57 -2.33
CA LYS A 61 -12.67 4.75 -2.70
C LYS A 61 -12.77 4.94 -4.22
N VAL A 62 -11.76 4.51 -4.97
CA VAL A 62 -11.70 4.69 -6.42
C VAL A 62 -12.31 3.49 -7.16
N ASP A 63 -12.04 2.28 -6.71
CA ASP A 63 -12.60 1.04 -7.27
C ASP A 63 -13.22 0.20 -6.14
N PRO A 64 -14.45 0.51 -5.72
CA PRO A 64 -15.11 -0.21 -4.64
C PRO A 64 -15.71 -1.55 -5.07
N ASN A 65 -15.95 -1.79 -6.37
CA ASN A 65 -16.84 -2.87 -6.79
C ASN A 65 -16.12 -4.01 -7.52
N SER A 66 -14.80 -3.95 -7.69
CA SER A 66 -14.05 -5.04 -8.30
C SER A 66 -13.88 -6.24 -7.37
N GLU A 67 -13.62 -7.41 -7.95
CA GLU A 67 -13.23 -8.59 -7.16
C GLU A 67 -11.98 -8.34 -6.32
N ARG A 68 -11.04 -7.53 -6.84
CA ARG A 68 -9.84 -7.15 -6.10
C ARG A 68 -10.23 -6.29 -4.88
N ALA A 69 -11.18 -5.38 -5.02
CA ALA A 69 -11.72 -4.60 -3.90
C ALA A 69 -12.32 -5.51 -2.81
N ASN A 70 -13.08 -6.53 -3.20
CA ASN A 70 -13.66 -7.49 -2.24
C ASN A 70 -12.59 -8.27 -1.48
N ARG A 71 -11.54 -8.75 -2.18
CA ARG A 71 -10.39 -9.38 -1.52
C ARG A 71 -9.66 -8.42 -0.59
N LEU A 72 -9.49 -7.16 -1.02
CA LEU A 72 -8.79 -6.13 -0.26
C LEU A 72 -9.55 -5.75 1.02
N ARG A 73 -10.89 -5.67 0.97
CA ARG A 73 -11.73 -5.48 2.17
C ARG A 73 -11.53 -6.60 3.17
N ALA A 74 -11.64 -7.84 2.74
CA ALA A 74 -11.44 -9.00 3.62
C ALA A 74 -10.02 -9.02 4.23
N GLN A 75 -9.01 -8.60 3.47
CA GLN A 75 -7.65 -8.45 3.97
C GLN A 75 -7.55 -7.31 5.01
N LEU A 76 -8.12 -6.14 4.73
CA LEU A 76 -8.12 -5.00 5.64
C LEU A 76 -8.84 -5.32 6.95
N ASP A 77 -9.98 -6.02 6.90
CA ASP A 77 -10.72 -6.42 8.10
C ASP A 77 -9.89 -7.34 8.99
N ARG A 78 -9.18 -8.30 8.38
CA ARG A 78 -8.24 -9.17 9.11
C ARG A 78 -7.09 -8.37 9.71
N MET A 79 -6.52 -7.44 8.96
CA MET A 79 -5.42 -6.58 9.44
C MET A 79 -5.87 -5.68 10.61
N LYS A 80 -7.09 -5.12 10.54
CA LYS A 80 -7.70 -4.35 11.64
C LYS A 80 -7.87 -5.20 12.89
N GLN A 81 -8.48 -6.38 12.75
CA GLN A 81 -8.65 -7.32 13.87
C GLN A 81 -7.32 -7.78 14.47
N MET A 82 -6.28 -7.97 13.66
CA MET A 82 -4.94 -8.30 14.14
C MET A 82 -4.28 -7.12 14.85
N ALA A 83 -4.43 -5.90 14.33
CA ALA A 83 -3.90 -4.69 14.95
C ALA A 83 -4.56 -4.40 16.30
N ASP A 84 -5.86 -4.66 16.44
CA ASP A 84 -6.59 -4.52 17.71
C ASP A 84 -6.16 -5.56 18.75
N LYS A 85 -5.69 -6.73 18.30
CA LYS A 85 -5.24 -7.83 19.16
C LYS A 85 -3.73 -7.81 19.45
N MET A 86 -2.93 -7.08 18.67
CA MET A 86 -1.50 -6.94 18.88
C MET A 86 -1.19 -5.70 19.71
N PRO A 87 -0.40 -5.81 20.80
CA PRO A 87 0.14 -4.62 21.45
C PRO A 87 0.95 -3.79 20.45
N PRO A 88 1.02 -2.45 20.61
CA PRO A 88 1.72 -1.59 19.67
C PRO A 88 3.14 -2.11 19.43
N GLN A 89 3.44 -2.47 18.18
CA GLN A 89 4.79 -2.87 17.81
C GLN A 89 5.72 -1.69 18.05
N LYS A 90 6.82 -1.93 18.81
CA LYS A 90 7.87 -0.93 18.98
C LYS A 90 8.38 -0.54 17.59
N PRO A 91 8.62 0.76 17.33
CA PRO A 91 9.17 1.19 16.06
C PRO A 91 10.47 0.42 15.78
N PRO A 92 10.77 0.12 14.50
CA PRO A 92 12.00 -0.56 14.16
C PRO A 92 13.16 0.25 14.71
N ALA A 93 14.04 -0.39 15.49
CA ALA A 93 15.23 0.23 16.01
C ALA A 93 16.03 0.80 14.83
N ALA A 94 16.12 2.14 14.77
CA ALA A 94 16.97 2.81 13.81
C ALA A 94 18.41 2.34 14.05
N LYS A 95 19.06 1.83 12.99
CA LYS A 95 20.50 1.63 12.97
C LYS A 95 21.21 2.95 12.75
#